data_AF-A0A645HL48-F1
#
_entry.id   AF-A0A645HL48-F1
#
_cell.length_a   1.000
_cell.length_b   1.000
_cell.length_c   1.000
_cell.angle_alpha   90.00
_cell.angle_beta   90.00
_cell.angle_gamma   90.00
#
_symmetry.space_group_name_H-M   'P 1'
#
loop_
_entity.id
_entity.type
_entity.pdbx_description
1 polymer ?
#
loop_
_entity_poly.entity_id
_entity_poly.type
_entity_poly.pdbx_seq_one_letter_code
_entity_poly.pdbx_strand_id
1 'polypeptide(L)' 'MPTEPALTLEAVRAVLADKSRAGFTAQIRSLLQKYGADKLSGIDPANYKVLLADVEELNNAT' A
#
# COMPACT_ATOMS: atom_id res chain seq x y z
N MET A 1 4.31 12.24 -22.48
CA MET A 1 2.92 11.78 -22.28
C MET A 1 2.81 11.37 -20.82
N PRO A 2 1.96 11.99 -19.97
CA PRO A 2 1.72 11.46 -18.64
C PRO A 2 0.64 10.39 -18.79
N THR A 3 1.03 9.12 -18.75
CA THR A 3 0.10 8.01 -18.60
C THR A 3 -0.71 8.22 -17.33
N GLU A 4 -2.03 8.15 -17.48
CA GLU A 4 -3.02 8.11 -16.39
C GLU A 4 -2.47 7.30 -15.20
N PRO A 5 -2.75 7.69 -13.95
CA PRO A 5 -2.34 6.90 -12.79
C PRO A 5 -3.23 5.65 -12.73
N ALA A 6 -3.01 4.73 -13.67
CA ALA A 6 -3.23 3.32 -13.41
C ALA A 6 -2.52 3.07 -12.08
N LEU A 7 -3.24 2.55 -11.10
CA LEU A 7 -2.66 2.21 -9.81
C LEU A 7 -1.53 1.22 -10.06
N THR A 8 -0.31 1.75 -10.17
CA THR A 8 0.86 0.98 -10.51
C THR A 8 1.47 0.45 -9.23
N LEU A 9 2.14 -0.69 -9.35
CA LEU A 9 3.00 -1.23 -8.29
C LEU A 9 3.91 -0.16 -7.68
N GLU A 10 4.40 0.78 -8.50
CA GLU A 10 5.23 1.90 -8.03
C GLU A 10 4.50 2.85 -7.09
N ALA A 11 3.29 3.31 -7.45
CA ALA A 11 2.52 4.23 -6.61
C ALA A 11 2.24 3.59 -5.24
N VAL A 12 1.79 2.33 -5.25
CA VAL A 12 1.47 1.61 -4.02
C VAL A 12 2.74 1.35 -3.19
N ARG A 13 3.87 1.02 -3.84
CA ARG A 13 5.15 0.84 -3.15
C ARG A 13 5.68 2.14 -2.55
N ALA A 14 5.49 3.27 -3.22
CA ALA A 14 5.85 4.58 -2.70
C ALA A 14 5.05 4.90 -1.43
N VAL A 15 3.73 4.72 -1.44
CA VAL A 15 2.90 4.96 -0.26
C VAL A 15 3.24 4.00 0.90
N LEU A 16 3.46 2.71 0.63
CA LEU A 16 3.89 1.78 1.67
C LEU A 16 5.27 2.15 2.25
N ALA A 17 6.22 2.56 1.41
CA ALA A 17 7.55 2.96 1.85
C ALA A 17 7.50 4.22 2.70
N ASP A 18 6.72 5.21 2.29
CA ASP A 18 6.54 6.46 3.02
C ASP A 18 5.91 6.21 4.39
N LYS A 19 4.88 5.34 4.45
CA LYS A 19 4.23 5.01 5.72
C LYS A 19 5.04 4.11 6.63
N SER A 20 5.86 3.24 6.05
CA SER A 20 6.85 2.50 6.84
C SER A 20 7.82 3.47 7.53
N ARG A 21 8.26 4.53 6.83
CA ARG A 21 9.09 5.60 7.40
C ARG A 21 8.36 6.44 8.44
N ALA A 22 7.06 6.68 8.26
CA ALA A 22 6.23 7.39 9.24
C ALA A 22 5.95 6.57 10.54
N GLY A 23 6.44 5.33 10.64
CA GLY A 23 6.26 4.47 11.81
C GLY A 23 5.06 3.53 11.73
N PHE A 24 4.30 3.55 10.63
CA PHE A 24 3.16 2.67 10.40
C PHE A 24 3.58 1.26 9.93
N THR A 25 4.88 0.91 10.00
CA THR A 25 5.41 -0.39 9.57
C THR A 25 4.62 -1.57 10.15
N ALA A 26 4.23 -1.51 11.43
CA ALA A 26 3.42 -2.56 12.05
C ALA A 26 2.02 -2.69 11.43
N GLN A 27 1.35 -1.56 11.18
CA GLN A 27 0.01 -1.54 10.60
C GLN A 27 0.03 -2.00 9.13
N ILE A 28 1.00 -1.52 8.35
CA ILE A 28 1.20 -1.97 6.97
C ILE A 28 1.47 -3.47 6.94
N ARG A 29 2.32 -3.99 7.82
CA ARG A 29 2.63 -5.42 7.87
C ARG A 29 1.39 -6.26 8.21
N SER A 30 0.63 -5.87 9.23
CA SER A 30 -0.64 -6.55 9.56
C SER A 30 -1.62 -6.53 8.39
N LEU A 31 -1.67 -5.40 7.66
CA LEU A 31 -2.52 -5.27 6.50
C LEU A 31 -2.06 -6.20 5.37
N LEU A 32 -0.77 -6.18 5.02
CA LEU A 32 -0.20 -7.09 4.03
C LEU A 32 -0.50 -8.56 4.39
N GLN A 33 -0.30 -8.94 5.65
CA GLN A 33 -0.56 -10.30 6.13
C GLN A 33 -2.05 -10.67 6.08
N LYS A 34 -2.96 -9.71 6.32
CA LYS A 34 -4.41 -9.90 6.12
C LYS A 34 -4.74 -10.26 4.68
N TYR A 35 -4.00 -9.72 3.71
CA TYR A 35 -4.09 -10.08 2.29
C TYR A 35 -3.28 -11.33 1.92
N GLY A 36 -2.60 -11.98 2.86
CA GLY A 36 -1.84 -13.21 2.65
C GLY A 36 -0.41 -12.99 2.11
N ALA A 37 0.12 -11.78 2.19
CA ALA A 37 1.47 -11.47 1.70
C ALA A 37 2.28 -10.73 2.76
N ASP A 38 3.60 -10.88 2.78
CA ASP A 38 4.47 -10.02 3.63
C ASP A 38 4.97 -8.78 2.86
N LYS A 39 4.70 -8.71 1.54
CA LYS A 39 5.26 -7.70 0.63
C LYS A 39 4.28 -7.41 -0.49
N LEU A 40 4.38 -6.19 -1.04
CA LEU A 40 3.57 -5.78 -2.19
C LEU A 40 3.70 -6.72 -3.40
N SER A 41 4.88 -7.29 -3.63
CA SER A 41 5.12 -8.26 -4.72
C SER A 41 4.38 -9.59 -4.55
N GLY A 42 3.84 -9.88 -3.35
CA GLY A 42 3.01 -11.05 -3.09
C GLY A 42 1.52 -10.73 -3.03
N ILE A 43 1.13 -9.46 -3.14
CA ILE A 43 -0.27 -9.06 -3.20
C ILE A 43 -0.70 -9.03 -4.66
N ASP A 44 -1.88 -9.58 -4.91
CA ASP A 44 -2.49 -9.57 -6.24
C ASP A 44 -2.83 -8.14 -6.66
N PRO A 45 -2.57 -7.71 -7.91
CA PRO A 45 -2.89 -6.37 -8.36
C PRO A 45 -4.37 -6.00 -8.24
N ALA A 46 -5.28 -6.99 -8.22
CA ALA A 46 -6.69 -6.76 -7.88
C ALA A 46 -6.88 -6.22 -6.45
N ASN A 47 -6.03 -6.65 -5.52
CA ASN A 47 -6.05 -6.24 -4.11
C ASN A 47 -5.27 -4.94 -3.85
N TYR A 48 -4.43 -4.47 -4.77
CA TYR A 48 -3.70 -3.20 -4.60
C TYR A 48 -4.61 -2.00 -4.40
N LYS A 49 -5.76 -1.96 -5.08
CA LYS A 49 -6.76 -0.90 -4.88
C LYS A 49 -7.26 -0.84 -3.44
N VAL A 50 -7.58 -2.01 -2.88
CA VAL A 50 -8.15 -2.11 -1.53
C VAL A 50 -7.08 -1.88 -0.47
N LEU A 51 -5.92 -2.52 -0.64
CA LEU A 51 -4.74 -2.29 0.21
C LEU A 51 -4.36 -0.82 0.21
N LEU A 52 -4.30 -0.16 -0.96
CA LEU A 52 -3.94 1.25 -1.04
C LEU A 52 -4.96 2.12 -0.32
N ALA A 53 -6.27 1.85 -0.45
CA ALA A 53 -7.30 2.58 0.28
C ALA A 53 -7.16 2.42 1.81
N ASP A 54 -7.03 1.19 2.31
CA ASP A 54 -6.75 0.91 3.73
C ASP A 54 -5.47 1.64 4.20
N VAL A 55 -4.44 1.64 3.36
CA VAL A 55 -3.18 2.33 3.61
C VAL A 55 -3.43 3.85 3.61
N GLU A 56 -4.06 4.46 2.61
CA GLU A 56 -4.35 5.90 2.59
C GLU A 56 -5.21 6.35 3.77
N GLU A 57 -6.16 5.53 4.26
CA GLU A 57 -6.93 5.82 5.46
C GLU A 57 -6.05 5.90 6.72
N LEU A 58 -5.05 5.02 6.84
CA LEU A 58 -4.04 5.11 7.90
C LEU A 58 -3.20 6.39 7.81
N ASN A 59 -3.10 7.00 6.62
CA ASN A 59 -2.37 8.26 6.41
C ASN A 59 -3.20 9.49 6.81
N ASN A 60 -4.53 9.42 6.60
CA ASN A 60 -5.44 10.54 6.81
C ASN A 60 -5.87 10.73 8.28
N ALA A 61 -5.31 9.94 9.20
CA ALA A 61 -5.43 10.17 10.64
C ALA A 61 -4.40 11.24 11.09
N THR A 62 -4.69 12.50 10.79
CA THR A 62 -4.10 13.69 11.43
C THR A 62 -5.22 14.54 12.02
#